data_AF-A0A1F5YN44-F1
#
_entry.id   AF-A0A1F5YN44-F1
#
_cell.length_a   1.000
_cell.length_b   1.000
_cell.length_c   1.000
_cell.angle_alpha   90.00
_cell.angle_beta   90.00
_cell.angle_gamma   90.00
#
_symmetry.space_group_name_H-M   'P 1'
#
loop_
_entity.id
_entity.type
_entity.pdbx_description
1 polymer ?
#
loop_
_entity_poly.entity_id
_entity_poly.type
_entity_poly.pdbx_seq_one_letter_code
_entity_poly.pdbx_strand_id
1 'polypeptide(L)'
;MEAVLYKITLWSFFAAMISHFVGVVPEERSRSAKTFMLLAYLFVLAGFVSLTTILASRWISQNRVPISSSYEYLSVLAWCVSITYFLVMYKLRSAFIGACLSPGLFLAIVFAGLYPRSLEMTLVPALQSYWLQIHVTLTIVGEAAFALAFVAGILYLVKNCNWQELGPAVKRKSLLYLVFALAAGLALVQVLRIAGVVLEGLSGWKAFVVMLGGGFLIAVPVFIILWRKGIGENTANFGGLLFALSILSLLISGMSLGSYQNRHQQEMDKLVQNVQAVDELSGLLDTPEGKLAPEKWQEYLQSRNQRLGLIASLEELQAKLKRSVTREDAAVLLAGSDLLSELTFPLSLGEIRQERHNLAQDIQNLEQITGMTGLPVAGTALHMLRSRMIDNYNRLSAADLLPQESGREGAFLGYMVLFAVPLFIILYYLARAVQGKIPELETLDTLAYRTVSLGFPIFTFGALISGAIWAHYAWGKWWSNDPKEMGSLIVWLTFLIYLHARYVRRWSGNQAAVAAILGFLFAMLSFVGNSVLSGLHAYG
;
A
#
# COMPACT_ATOMS: atom_id res chain seq x y z
N MET A 1 13.14 -1.74 20.42
CA MET A 1 13.48 -3.05 19.80
C MET A 1 13.13 -3.07 18.31
N GLU A 2 11.90 -2.73 17.94
CA GLU A 2 11.42 -2.73 16.54
C GLU A 2 12.29 -1.94 15.57
N ALA A 3 12.71 -0.71 15.92
CA ALA A 3 13.58 0.10 15.07
C ALA A 3 14.93 -0.57 14.76
N VAL A 4 15.45 -1.41 15.66
CA VAL A 4 16.69 -2.17 15.45
C VAL A 4 16.42 -3.35 14.51
N LEU A 5 15.38 -4.14 14.77
CA LEU A 5 14.97 -5.24 13.90
C LEU A 5 14.67 -4.77 12.48
N TYR A 6 14.10 -3.58 12.33
CA TYR A 6 13.84 -2.98 11.03
C TYR A 6 15.13 -2.67 10.27
N LYS A 7 16.12 -2.07 10.95
CA LYS A 7 17.45 -1.83 10.36
C LYS A 7 18.12 -3.15 9.98
N ILE A 8 18.02 -4.18 10.81
CA ILE A 8 18.52 -5.53 10.47
C ILE A 8 17.83 -6.05 9.22
N THR A 9 16.50 -5.95 9.13
CA THR A 9 15.73 -6.37 7.95
C THR A 9 16.20 -5.64 6.68
N LEU A 10 16.27 -4.30 6.74
CA LEU A 10 16.70 -3.44 5.63
C LEU A 10 18.11 -3.80 5.14
N TRP A 11 19.08 -3.83 6.05
CA TRP A 11 20.47 -4.12 5.70
C TRP A 11 20.68 -5.57 5.28
N SER A 12 19.91 -6.51 5.84
CA SER A 12 19.95 -7.91 5.42
C SER A 12 19.43 -8.07 3.99
N PHE A 13 18.29 -7.46 3.63
CA PHE A 13 17.79 -7.49 2.26
C PHE A 13 18.71 -6.75 1.28
N PHE A 14 19.33 -5.64 1.70
CA PHE A 14 20.36 -4.97 0.91
C PHE A 14 21.58 -5.87 0.67
N ALA A 15 22.12 -6.50 1.72
CA ALA A 15 23.26 -7.41 1.62
C ALA A 15 22.93 -8.65 0.78
N ALA A 16 21.70 -9.17 0.85
CA ALA A 16 21.22 -10.24 -0.01
C ALA A 16 21.22 -9.83 -1.49
N MET A 17 20.72 -8.63 -1.79
CA MET A 17 20.73 -8.06 -3.14
C MET A 17 22.16 -7.96 -3.66
N ILE A 18 23.08 -7.34 -2.91
CA ILE A 18 24.49 -7.23 -3.33
C ILE A 18 25.12 -8.60 -3.52
N SER A 19 24.88 -9.55 -2.61
CA SER A 19 25.43 -10.91 -2.69
C SER A 19 24.96 -11.64 -3.95
N HIS A 20 23.68 -11.50 -4.34
CA HIS A 20 23.20 -12.06 -5.60
C HIS A 20 23.84 -11.40 -6.81
N PHE A 21 23.95 -10.07 -6.82
CA PHE A 21 24.56 -9.35 -7.94
C PHE A 21 26.03 -9.75 -8.14
N VAL A 22 26.78 -9.90 -7.04
CA VAL A 22 28.15 -10.42 -7.09
C VAL A 22 28.17 -11.90 -7.49
N GLY A 23 27.25 -12.70 -6.96
CA GLY A 23 27.11 -14.12 -7.26
C GLY A 23 26.74 -14.42 -8.71
N VAL A 24 26.15 -13.46 -9.42
CA VAL A 24 25.89 -13.54 -10.86
C VAL A 24 27.17 -13.41 -11.67
N VAL A 25 28.24 -12.75 -11.21
CA VAL A 25 29.46 -12.51 -12.02
C VAL A 25 30.19 -13.81 -12.39
N PRO A 26 30.54 -14.70 -11.44
CA PRO A 26 31.20 -15.98 -11.73
C PRO A 26 30.31 -16.93 -12.56
N GLU A 27 30.90 -18.01 -13.06
CA GLU A 27 30.11 -19.11 -13.63
C GLU A 27 29.18 -19.72 -12.58
N GLU A 28 27.94 -20.03 -12.96
CA GLU A 28 26.88 -20.44 -12.04
C GLU A 28 27.22 -21.71 -11.24
N ARG A 29 28.03 -22.60 -11.82
CA ARG A 29 28.49 -23.83 -11.16
C ARG A 29 29.73 -23.65 -10.28
N SER A 30 30.38 -22.49 -10.34
CA SER A 30 31.61 -22.20 -9.59
C SER A 30 31.38 -22.22 -8.08
N ARG A 31 32.44 -22.51 -7.32
CA ARG A 31 32.41 -22.44 -5.84
C ARG A 31 32.04 -21.03 -5.36
N SER A 32 32.56 -20.01 -6.02
CA SER A 32 32.29 -18.59 -5.71
C SER A 32 30.80 -18.26 -5.85
N ALA A 33 30.17 -18.60 -6.98
CA ALA A 33 28.74 -18.37 -7.18
C ALA A 33 27.88 -19.07 -6.11
N LYS A 34 28.21 -20.33 -5.77
CA LYS A 34 27.52 -21.08 -4.70
C LYS A 34 27.66 -20.42 -3.33
N THR A 35 28.84 -19.92 -2.99
CA THR A 35 29.07 -19.18 -1.74
C THR A 35 28.23 -17.92 -1.68
N PHE A 36 28.23 -17.10 -2.74
CA PHE A 36 27.45 -15.87 -2.78
C PHE A 36 25.94 -16.11 -2.77
N MET A 37 25.46 -17.17 -3.43
CA MET A 37 24.06 -17.59 -3.34
C MET A 37 23.68 -18.02 -1.92
N LEU A 38 24.54 -18.77 -1.24
CA LEU A 38 24.31 -19.19 0.14
C LEU A 38 24.28 -17.96 1.07
N LEU A 39 25.24 -17.05 0.94
CA LEU A 39 25.26 -15.80 1.70
C LEU A 39 23.98 -14.99 1.46
N ALA A 40 23.58 -14.82 0.20
CA ALA A 40 22.35 -14.13 -0.15
C ALA A 40 21.12 -14.80 0.49
N TYR A 41 21.03 -16.14 0.43
CA TYR A 41 19.96 -16.90 1.07
C TYR A 41 19.93 -16.68 2.59
N LEU A 42 21.09 -16.73 3.25
CA LEU A 42 21.20 -16.49 4.70
C LEU A 42 20.81 -15.06 5.08
N PHE A 43 21.17 -14.07 4.25
CA PHE A 43 20.74 -12.69 4.46
C PHE A 43 19.24 -12.51 4.26
N VAL A 44 18.62 -13.12 3.24
CA VAL A 44 17.15 -13.10 3.12
C VAL A 44 16.50 -13.80 4.32
N LEU A 45 17.07 -14.90 4.80
CA LEU A 45 16.58 -15.58 6.01
C LEU A 45 16.68 -14.69 7.26
N ALA A 46 17.80 -14.01 7.47
CA ALA A 46 17.98 -13.08 8.59
C ALA A 46 16.98 -11.92 8.53
N GLY A 47 16.76 -11.35 7.34
CA GLY A 47 15.75 -10.31 7.13
C GLY A 47 14.33 -10.83 7.35
N PHE A 48 14.00 -12.01 6.83
CA PHE A 48 12.70 -12.65 7.01
C PHE A 48 12.38 -12.95 8.48
N VAL A 49 13.34 -13.49 9.24
CA VAL A 49 13.19 -13.76 10.68
C VAL A 49 12.99 -12.45 11.44
N SER A 50 13.81 -11.43 11.16
CA SER A 50 13.69 -10.13 11.81
C SER A 50 12.33 -9.47 11.54
N LEU A 51 11.86 -9.54 10.29
CA LEU A 51 10.56 -9.02 9.88
C LEU A 51 9.40 -9.80 10.50
N THR A 52 9.53 -11.13 10.58
CA THR A 52 8.57 -11.99 11.27
C THR A 52 8.46 -11.60 12.74
N THR A 53 9.59 -11.32 13.41
CA THR A 53 9.59 -10.86 14.80
C THR A 53 8.91 -9.50 14.95
N ILE A 54 9.11 -8.56 14.02
CA ILE A 54 8.41 -7.26 14.02
C ILE A 54 6.90 -7.47 13.90
N LEU A 55 6.46 -8.24 12.91
CA LEU A 55 5.03 -8.48 12.65
C LEU A 55 4.38 -9.25 13.81
N ALA A 56 5.05 -10.26 14.36
CA ALA A 56 4.56 -11.00 15.53
C ALA A 56 4.48 -10.11 16.77
N SER A 57 5.50 -9.27 17.02
CA SER A 57 5.49 -8.32 18.14
C SER A 57 4.33 -7.34 18.02
N ARG A 58 4.07 -6.81 16.82
CA ARG A 58 2.95 -5.91 16.55
C ARG A 58 1.61 -6.60 16.72
N TRP A 59 1.49 -7.85 16.25
CA TRP A 59 0.26 -8.62 16.44
C TRP A 59 -0.05 -8.77 17.92
N ILE A 60 0.92 -9.21 18.72
CA ILE A 60 0.75 -9.40 20.16
C ILE A 60 0.44 -8.07 20.86
N SER A 61 1.15 -6.99 20.54
CA SER A 61 0.98 -5.72 21.25
C SER A 61 -0.30 -4.97 20.88
N GLN A 62 -0.79 -5.11 19.65
CA GLN A 62 -1.98 -4.41 19.15
C GLN A 62 -3.24 -5.28 19.18
N ASN A 63 -3.10 -6.56 19.55
CA ASN A 63 -4.17 -7.56 19.54
C ASN A 63 -4.95 -7.64 18.21
N ARG A 64 -4.25 -7.35 17.09
CA ARG A 64 -4.79 -7.39 15.72
C ARG A 64 -3.71 -7.79 14.72
N VAL A 65 -4.11 -8.27 13.55
CA VAL A 65 -3.15 -8.54 12.47
C VAL A 65 -2.55 -7.22 11.95
N PRO A 66 -1.22 -7.11 11.79
CA PRO A 66 -0.55 -5.88 11.35
C PRO A 66 -0.63 -5.72 9.83
N ILE A 67 -1.77 -5.23 9.34
CA ILE A 67 -2.07 -5.01 7.90
C ILE A 67 -2.88 -3.73 7.66
N SER A 68 -3.05 -2.90 8.68
CA SER A 68 -4.01 -1.80 8.67
C SER A 68 -3.39 -0.45 8.28
N SER A 69 -2.07 -0.38 8.12
CA SER A 69 -1.36 0.80 7.63
C SER A 69 -0.49 0.49 6.40
N SER A 70 -0.07 1.51 5.67
CA SER A 70 0.82 1.36 4.51
C SER A 70 2.16 0.71 4.88
N TYR A 71 2.71 1.07 6.05
CA TYR A 71 3.92 0.45 6.61
C TYR A 71 3.73 -1.06 6.82
N GLU A 72 2.63 -1.43 7.47
CA GLU A 72 2.28 -2.81 7.78
C GLU A 72 2.03 -3.63 6.51
N TYR A 73 1.25 -3.09 5.57
CA TYR A 73 1.00 -3.68 4.26
C TYR A 73 2.28 -4.00 3.50
N LEU A 74 3.16 -3.01 3.31
CA LEU A 74 4.41 -3.19 2.56
C LEU A 74 5.37 -4.14 3.26
N SER A 75 5.35 -4.16 4.60
CA SER A 75 6.10 -5.12 5.42
C SER A 75 5.59 -6.55 5.23
N VAL A 76 4.26 -6.76 5.22
CA VAL A 76 3.66 -8.08 4.97
C VAL A 76 3.87 -8.51 3.51
N LEU A 77 3.82 -7.58 2.56
CA LEU A 77 4.16 -7.84 1.16
C LEU A 77 5.62 -8.32 1.04
N ALA A 78 6.57 -7.62 1.66
CA ALA A 78 7.97 -8.06 1.69
C ALA A 78 8.13 -9.44 2.33
N TRP A 79 7.34 -9.74 3.37
CA TRP A 79 7.31 -11.04 4.02
C TRP A 79 6.79 -12.15 3.08
N CYS A 80 5.68 -11.93 2.36
CA CYS A 80 5.13 -12.86 1.37
C CYS A 80 6.07 -13.07 0.17
N VAL A 81 6.70 -11.99 -0.31
CA VAL A 81 7.72 -12.07 -1.37
C VAL A 81 8.95 -12.85 -0.91
N SER A 82 9.31 -12.80 0.38
CA SER A 82 10.43 -13.59 0.93
C SER A 82 10.12 -15.09 0.91
N ILE A 83 8.88 -15.48 1.25
CA ILE A 83 8.43 -16.88 1.14
C ILE A 83 8.50 -17.33 -0.32
N THR A 84 7.99 -16.50 -1.23
CA THR A 84 8.03 -16.78 -2.67
C THR A 84 9.47 -16.93 -3.15
N TYR A 85 10.37 -16.06 -2.71
CA TYR A 85 11.80 -16.17 -2.97
C TYR A 85 12.36 -17.53 -2.50
N PHE A 86 12.06 -17.98 -1.29
CA PHE A 86 12.54 -19.29 -0.81
C PHE A 86 12.01 -20.46 -1.65
N LEU A 87 10.72 -20.45 -2.01
CA LEU A 87 10.13 -21.47 -2.86
C LEU A 87 10.78 -21.53 -4.25
N VAL A 88 11.02 -20.37 -4.85
CA VAL A 88 11.67 -20.25 -6.16
C VAL A 88 13.14 -20.69 -6.08
N MET A 89 13.87 -20.23 -5.07
CA MET A 89 15.29 -20.56 -4.90
C MET A 89 15.52 -22.03 -4.55
N TYR A 90 14.59 -22.65 -3.81
CA TYR A 90 14.61 -24.09 -3.55
C TYR A 90 14.59 -24.90 -4.86
N LYS A 91 13.76 -24.47 -5.82
CA LYS A 91 13.54 -25.18 -7.08
C LYS A 91 14.56 -24.82 -8.17
N LEU A 92 14.87 -23.54 -8.36
CA LEU A 92 15.65 -23.04 -9.50
C LEU A 92 17.12 -22.79 -9.20
N ARG A 93 17.51 -22.62 -7.91
CA ARG A 93 18.90 -22.53 -7.42
C ARG A 93 19.85 -21.68 -8.28
N SER A 94 19.35 -20.54 -8.78
CA SER A 94 20.08 -19.67 -9.69
C SER A 94 20.37 -18.32 -9.04
N ALA A 95 21.64 -17.91 -9.04
CA ALA A 95 22.07 -16.60 -8.55
C ALA A 95 21.39 -15.47 -9.33
N PHE A 96 21.16 -15.71 -10.62
CA PHE A 96 20.52 -14.76 -11.51
C PHE A 96 19.05 -14.51 -11.14
N ILE A 97 18.30 -15.57 -10.85
CA ILE A 97 16.91 -15.44 -10.39
C ILE A 97 16.85 -14.71 -9.04
N GLY A 98 17.77 -15.03 -8.13
CA GLY A 98 17.90 -14.32 -6.87
C GLY A 98 18.20 -12.82 -7.03
N ALA A 99 19.06 -12.46 -7.99
CA ALA A 99 19.37 -11.07 -8.33
C ALA A 99 18.16 -10.32 -8.92
N CYS A 100 17.22 -11.02 -9.53
CA CYS A 100 15.97 -10.42 -10.04
C CYS A 100 14.92 -10.21 -8.94
N LEU A 101 14.85 -11.11 -7.95
CA LEU A 101 13.84 -11.08 -6.88
C LEU A 101 14.25 -10.19 -5.70
N SER A 102 15.53 -10.21 -5.31
CA SER A 102 16.03 -9.50 -4.12
C SER A 102 15.90 -7.97 -4.16
N PRO A 103 15.97 -7.27 -5.31
CA PRO A 103 15.64 -5.84 -5.37
C PRO A 103 14.20 -5.56 -4.95
N GLY A 104 13.24 -6.42 -5.31
CA GLY A 104 11.84 -6.26 -4.90
C GLY A 104 11.67 -6.33 -3.39
N LEU A 105 12.38 -7.24 -2.71
CA LEU A 105 12.41 -7.34 -1.25
C LEU A 105 12.98 -6.10 -0.59
N PHE A 106 14.13 -5.63 -1.09
CA PHE A 106 14.78 -4.43 -0.56
C PHE A 106 13.91 -3.20 -0.77
N LEU A 107 13.38 -3.02 -1.98
CA LEU A 107 12.51 -1.88 -2.30
C LEU A 107 11.24 -1.87 -1.46
N ALA A 108 10.56 -3.01 -1.27
CA ALA A 108 9.36 -3.09 -0.44
C ALA A 108 9.63 -2.58 1.00
N ILE A 109 10.78 -2.94 1.60
CA ILE A 109 11.18 -2.43 2.92
C ILE A 109 11.66 -0.98 2.86
N VAL A 110 12.30 -0.51 1.77
CA VAL A 110 12.61 0.92 1.63
C VAL A 110 11.33 1.74 1.58
N PHE A 111 10.36 1.34 0.77
CA PHE A 111 9.06 2.01 0.64
C PHE A 111 8.26 1.96 1.93
N ALA A 112 8.23 0.81 2.63
CA ALA A 112 7.61 0.72 3.95
C ALA A 112 8.20 1.79 4.89
N GLY A 113 9.52 2.01 4.81
CA GLY A 113 10.24 2.93 5.67
C GLY A 113 9.94 4.41 5.43
N LEU A 114 9.25 4.74 4.33
CA LEU A 114 8.78 6.09 4.03
C LEU A 114 7.49 6.44 4.80
N TYR A 115 6.77 5.44 5.30
CA TYR A 115 5.53 5.63 6.05
C TYR A 115 5.79 5.67 7.57
N PRO A 116 4.96 6.41 8.33
CA PRO A 116 5.04 6.44 9.79
C PRO A 116 4.93 5.04 10.40
N ARG A 117 5.74 4.78 11.43
CA ARG A 117 5.75 3.52 12.19
C ARG A 117 5.01 3.62 13.53
N SER A 118 4.42 4.77 13.83
CA SER A 118 3.74 5.04 15.10
C SER A 118 2.67 3.99 15.37
N LEU A 119 2.63 3.50 16.61
CA LEU A 119 1.70 2.48 17.07
C LEU A 119 0.34 3.08 17.49
N GLU A 120 0.26 4.41 17.61
CA GLU A 120 -0.87 5.18 18.13
C GLU A 120 -1.79 5.71 17.02
N MET A 121 -2.11 4.88 16.02
CA MET A 121 -3.26 5.17 15.17
C MET A 121 -4.46 4.43 15.76
N THR A 122 -5.34 5.18 16.42
CA THR A 122 -6.70 4.71 16.72
C THR A 122 -7.33 4.34 15.38
N LEU A 123 -7.40 3.04 15.08
CA LEU A 123 -7.94 2.59 13.81
C LEU A 123 -9.36 3.12 13.66
N VAL A 124 -9.62 3.80 12.55
CA VAL A 124 -10.98 4.21 12.18
C VAL A 124 -11.87 2.95 12.23
N PRO A 125 -13.09 3.00 12.78
CA PRO A 125 -13.93 1.80 12.98
C PRO A 125 -14.14 0.95 11.72
N ALA A 126 -14.12 1.55 10.52
CA ALA A 126 -14.14 0.83 9.24
C ALA A 126 -12.99 -0.19 9.08
N LEU A 127 -11.84 0.05 9.72
CA LEU A 127 -10.67 -0.81 9.69
C LEU A 127 -10.69 -1.90 10.80
N GLN A 128 -11.68 -1.88 11.69
CA GLN A 128 -11.81 -2.81 12.82
C GLN A 128 -12.76 -3.97 12.49
N SER A 129 -12.54 -4.67 11.38
CA SER A 129 -13.35 -5.84 11.00
C SER A 129 -12.50 -7.03 10.54
N TYR A 130 -12.99 -8.24 10.83
CA TYR A 130 -12.36 -9.48 10.34
C TYR A 130 -12.33 -9.55 8.81
N TRP A 131 -13.29 -8.92 8.14
CA TRP A 131 -13.35 -8.86 6.69
C TRP A 131 -12.21 -8.05 6.08
N LEU A 132 -11.77 -6.95 6.72
CA LEU A 132 -10.55 -6.25 6.31
C LEU A 132 -9.36 -7.20 6.34
N GLN A 133 -9.27 -8.00 7.41
CA GLN A 133 -8.13 -8.90 7.58
C GLN A 133 -8.05 -9.93 6.47
N ILE A 134 -9.17 -10.59 6.19
CA ILE A 134 -9.28 -11.56 5.10
C ILE A 134 -9.00 -10.90 3.75
N HIS A 135 -9.61 -9.74 3.49
CA HIS A 135 -9.47 -8.98 2.25
C HIS A 135 -8.00 -8.64 1.98
N VAL A 136 -7.34 -7.94 2.90
CA VAL A 136 -5.99 -7.42 2.69
C VAL A 136 -4.97 -8.55 2.64
N THR A 137 -5.05 -9.55 3.54
CA THR A 137 -4.12 -10.67 3.53
C THR A 137 -4.17 -11.46 2.23
N LEU A 138 -5.36 -11.83 1.75
CA LEU A 138 -5.49 -12.59 0.51
C LEU A 138 -5.11 -11.74 -0.71
N THR A 139 -5.41 -10.44 -0.69
CA THR A 139 -4.96 -9.51 -1.73
C THR A 139 -3.43 -9.48 -1.83
N ILE A 140 -2.71 -9.34 -0.71
CA ILE A 140 -1.24 -9.32 -0.67
C ILE A 140 -0.66 -10.64 -1.21
N VAL A 141 -1.23 -11.79 -0.83
CA VAL A 141 -0.76 -13.10 -1.31
C VAL A 141 -0.96 -13.23 -2.83
N GLY A 142 -2.10 -12.78 -3.35
CA GLY A 142 -2.35 -12.72 -4.79
C GLY A 142 -1.36 -11.80 -5.53
N GLU A 143 -1.12 -10.61 -4.99
CA GLU A 143 -0.16 -9.65 -5.56
C GLU A 143 1.28 -10.17 -5.54
N ALA A 144 1.70 -10.89 -4.50
CA ALA A 144 3.02 -11.52 -4.45
C ALA A 144 3.21 -12.56 -5.57
N ALA A 145 2.16 -13.32 -5.89
CA ALA A 145 2.17 -14.26 -7.01
C ALA A 145 2.23 -13.54 -8.38
N PHE A 146 1.52 -12.42 -8.53
CA PHE A 146 1.59 -11.58 -9.72
C PHE A 146 2.96 -10.91 -9.88
N ALA A 147 3.62 -10.51 -8.79
CA ALA A 147 5.00 -9.99 -8.82
C ALA A 147 5.98 -11.01 -9.41
N LEU A 148 5.83 -12.30 -9.07
CA LEU A 148 6.66 -13.36 -9.64
C LEU A 148 6.38 -13.56 -11.14
N ALA A 149 5.11 -13.47 -11.56
CA ALA A 149 4.74 -13.52 -12.98
C ALA A 149 5.32 -12.33 -13.77
N PHE A 150 5.35 -11.14 -13.16
CA PHE A 150 5.97 -9.95 -13.71
C PHE A 150 7.48 -10.15 -13.93
N VAL A 151 8.20 -10.67 -12.94
CA VAL A 151 9.64 -10.97 -13.08
C VAL A 151 9.87 -12.01 -14.17
N ALA A 152 9.08 -13.09 -14.20
CA ALA A 152 9.18 -14.11 -15.24
C ALA A 152 8.89 -13.54 -16.65
N GLY A 153 7.91 -12.64 -16.78
CA GLY A 153 7.58 -11.95 -18.02
C GLY A 153 8.72 -11.03 -18.50
N ILE A 154 9.34 -10.27 -17.58
CA ILE A 154 10.53 -9.46 -17.90
C ILE A 154 11.65 -10.35 -18.44
N LEU A 155 11.98 -11.42 -17.71
CA LEU A 155 13.04 -12.33 -18.10
C LEU A 155 12.75 -13.00 -19.45
N TYR A 156 11.48 -13.32 -19.73
CA TYR A 156 11.06 -13.89 -21.00
C TYR A 156 11.37 -12.93 -22.15
N LEU A 157 10.96 -11.67 -22.03
CA LEU A 157 11.19 -10.65 -23.06
C LEU A 157 12.68 -10.35 -23.26
N VAL A 158 13.46 -10.31 -22.16
CA VAL A 158 14.92 -10.13 -22.23
C VAL A 158 15.58 -11.29 -22.98
N LYS A 159 15.22 -12.54 -22.67
CA LYS A 159 15.81 -13.72 -23.31
C LYS A 159 15.41 -13.83 -24.78
N ASN A 160 14.15 -13.53 -25.10
CA ASN A 160 13.63 -13.61 -26.47
C ASN A 160 14.07 -12.44 -27.37
N CYS A 161 14.64 -11.37 -26.80
CA CYS A 161 15.09 -10.19 -27.54
C CYS A 161 16.24 -10.54 -28.51
N ASN A 162 16.12 -10.09 -29.77
CA ASN A 162 17.20 -10.19 -30.74
C ASN A 162 18.14 -8.99 -30.63
N TRP A 163 19.19 -9.12 -29.83
CA TRP A 163 20.13 -8.03 -29.56
C TRP A 163 20.92 -7.56 -30.78
N GLN A 164 20.96 -8.34 -31.86
CA GLN A 164 21.62 -7.93 -33.12
C GLN A 164 20.81 -6.84 -33.84
N GLU A 165 19.48 -6.82 -33.67
CA GLU A 165 18.60 -5.80 -34.25
C GLU A 165 18.78 -4.43 -33.57
N LEU A 166 19.25 -4.38 -32.32
CA LEU A 166 19.51 -3.15 -31.55
C LEU A 166 20.83 -2.45 -31.93
N GLY A 167 21.24 -2.54 -33.20
CA GLY A 167 22.45 -1.92 -33.72
C GLY A 167 22.44 -0.38 -33.66
N PRO A 168 23.58 0.30 -33.96
CA PRO A 168 23.73 1.75 -33.82
C PRO A 168 22.67 2.57 -34.59
N ALA A 169 22.24 2.08 -35.76
CA ALA A 169 21.22 2.73 -36.58
C ALA A 169 19.83 2.69 -35.93
N VAL A 170 19.46 1.58 -35.30
CA VAL A 170 18.20 1.43 -34.56
C VAL A 170 18.24 2.27 -33.29
N LYS A 171 19.36 2.31 -32.56
CA LYS A 171 19.52 3.20 -31.39
C LYS A 171 19.30 4.67 -31.74
N ARG A 172 19.91 5.14 -32.84
CA ARG A 172 19.73 6.51 -33.34
C ARG A 172 18.29 6.82 -33.76
N LYS A 173 17.63 5.90 -34.48
CA LYS A 173 16.21 6.04 -34.86
C LYS A 173 15.28 6.01 -33.64
N SER A 174 15.58 5.19 -32.63
CA SER A 174 14.81 5.11 -31.38
C SER A 174 14.90 6.41 -30.59
N LEU A 175 16.09 7.00 -30.49
CA LEU A 175 16.27 8.31 -29.85
C LEU A 175 15.49 9.40 -30.60
N LEU A 176 15.56 9.41 -31.94
CA LEU A 176 14.80 10.34 -32.79
C LEU A 176 13.28 10.18 -32.63
N TYR A 177 12.76 8.95 -32.64
CA TYR A 177 11.33 8.70 -32.44
C TYR A 177 10.88 9.07 -31.04
N LEU A 178 11.70 8.87 -30.01
CA LEU A 178 11.38 9.28 -28.65
C LEU A 178 11.29 10.82 -28.57
N VAL A 179 12.29 11.52 -29.09
CA VAL A 179 12.29 13.00 -29.13
C VAL A 179 11.10 13.53 -29.92
N PHE A 180 10.81 12.96 -31.09
CA PHE A 180 9.67 13.35 -31.93
C PHE A 180 8.34 13.11 -31.22
N ALA A 181 8.17 11.94 -30.60
CA ALA A 181 6.95 11.61 -29.90
C ALA A 181 6.73 12.50 -28.67
N LEU A 182 7.77 12.80 -27.90
CA LEU A 182 7.71 13.75 -26.78
C LEU A 182 7.32 15.15 -27.26
N ALA A 183 7.92 15.63 -28.35
CA ALA A 183 7.57 16.92 -28.95
C ALA A 183 6.12 16.94 -29.46
N ALA A 184 5.65 15.87 -30.10
CA ALA A 184 4.27 15.75 -30.59
C ALA A 184 3.24 15.64 -29.45
N GLY A 185 3.56 14.89 -28.40
CA GLY A 185 2.74 14.80 -27.19
C GLY A 185 2.61 16.16 -26.50
N LEU A 186 3.72 16.88 -26.33
CA LEU A 186 3.72 18.25 -25.81
C LEU A 186 2.90 19.19 -26.69
N ALA A 187 3.10 19.16 -28.01
CA ALA A 187 2.36 20.01 -28.95
C ALA A 187 0.85 19.72 -28.92
N LEU A 188 0.44 18.45 -28.85
CA LEU A 188 -0.97 18.08 -28.79
C LEU A 188 -1.63 18.58 -27.49
N VAL A 189 -0.96 18.46 -26.34
CA VAL A 189 -1.53 19.00 -25.11
C VAL A 189 -1.59 20.54 -25.16
N GLN A 190 -0.64 21.22 -25.81
CA GLN A 190 -0.75 22.66 -26.07
C GLN A 190 -1.98 23.01 -26.91
N VAL A 191 -2.25 22.24 -27.96
CA VAL A 191 -3.45 22.42 -28.80
C VAL A 191 -4.73 22.19 -27.99
N LEU A 192 -4.80 21.12 -27.18
CA LEU A 192 -5.95 20.82 -26.34
C LEU A 192 -6.21 21.88 -25.26
N ARG A 193 -5.16 22.51 -24.74
CA ARG A 193 -5.25 23.65 -23.82
C ARG A 193 -5.78 24.89 -24.53
N ILE A 194 -5.24 25.23 -25.70
CA ILE A 194 -5.70 26.38 -26.51
C ILE A 194 -7.17 26.19 -26.92
N ALA A 195 -7.58 24.95 -27.19
CA ALA A 195 -8.95 24.59 -27.54
C ALA A 195 -9.92 24.54 -26.35
N GLY A 196 -9.47 24.82 -25.11
CA GLY A 196 -10.31 24.80 -23.91
C GLY A 196 -10.78 23.41 -23.46
N VAL A 197 -10.23 22.33 -24.05
CA VAL A 197 -10.64 20.94 -23.77
C VAL A 197 -9.99 20.41 -22.48
N VAL A 198 -8.84 20.95 -22.09
CA VAL A 198 -8.02 20.49 -20.97
C VAL A 198 -7.77 21.63 -20.00
N LEU A 199 -8.28 21.46 -18.77
CA LEU A 199 -7.91 22.18 -17.54
C LEU A 199 -8.25 23.68 -17.50
N GLU A 200 -9.53 24.02 -17.53
CA GLU A 200 -9.98 25.32 -17.02
C GLU A 200 -9.60 25.43 -15.53
N GLY A 201 -8.81 26.45 -15.16
CA GLY A 201 -8.40 26.71 -13.77
C GLY A 201 -6.95 26.38 -13.41
N LEU A 202 -6.16 25.74 -14.29
CA LEU A 202 -4.72 25.56 -14.08
C LEU A 202 -3.89 26.57 -14.88
N SER A 203 -3.06 27.36 -14.20
CA SER A 203 -2.18 28.36 -14.80
C SER A 203 -0.72 28.20 -14.37
N GLY A 204 0.20 28.82 -15.12
CA GLY A 204 1.63 28.78 -14.83
C GLY A 204 2.25 27.38 -14.90
N TRP A 205 3.11 27.07 -13.94
CA TRP A 205 3.91 25.86 -13.93
C TRP A 205 3.12 24.56 -13.65
N LYS A 206 1.99 24.66 -12.93
CA LYS A 206 1.07 23.52 -12.69
C LYS A 206 0.47 22.99 -13.98
N ALA A 207 0.09 23.89 -14.89
CA ALA A 207 -0.33 23.52 -16.23
C ALA A 207 0.81 22.81 -16.97
N PHE A 208 2.04 23.34 -16.92
CA PHE A 208 3.19 22.74 -17.59
C PHE A 208 3.51 21.29 -17.14
N VAL A 209 3.43 20.99 -15.85
CA VAL A 209 3.68 19.64 -15.30
C VAL A 209 2.60 18.64 -15.72
N VAL A 210 1.32 19.03 -15.66
CA VAL A 210 0.21 18.19 -16.15
C VAL A 210 0.32 17.98 -17.65
N MET A 211 0.79 18.99 -18.39
CA MET A 211 1.05 18.89 -19.82
C MET A 211 2.20 17.96 -20.17
N LEU A 212 3.27 17.93 -19.37
CA LEU A 212 4.33 16.93 -19.51
C LEU A 212 3.77 15.52 -19.27
N GLY A 213 3.08 15.28 -18.15
CA GLY A 213 2.49 13.97 -17.85
C GLY A 213 1.51 13.47 -18.91
N GLY A 214 0.57 14.33 -19.34
CA GLY A 214 -0.38 14.01 -20.41
C GLY A 214 0.27 13.86 -21.78
N GLY A 215 1.30 14.66 -22.08
CA GLY A 215 2.09 14.56 -23.29
C GLY A 215 2.84 13.23 -23.36
N PHE A 216 3.36 12.73 -22.23
CA PHE A 216 3.94 11.39 -22.14
C PHE A 216 2.89 10.32 -22.45
N LEU A 217 1.70 10.33 -21.85
CA LEU A 217 0.66 9.32 -22.09
C LEU A 217 0.30 9.14 -23.58
N ILE A 218 0.48 10.18 -24.41
CA ILE A 218 0.22 10.14 -25.86
C ILE A 218 1.48 9.89 -26.68
N ALA A 219 2.61 10.54 -26.33
CA ALA A 219 3.91 10.33 -26.96
C ALA A 219 4.32 8.85 -26.91
N VAL A 220 4.01 8.19 -25.81
CA VAL A 220 4.44 6.85 -25.47
C VAL A 220 3.88 5.78 -26.43
N PRO A 221 2.57 5.64 -26.62
CA PRO A 221 2.01 4.73 -27.61
C PRO A 221 2.50 5.02 -29.03
N VAL A 222 2.60 6.30 -29.41
CA VAL A 222 3.08 6.71 -30.74
C VAL A 222 4.53 6.30 -30.95
N PHE A 223 5.40 6.51 -29.95
CA PHE A 223 6.78 6.06 -29.97
C PHE A 223 6.86 4.54 -30.17
N ILE A 224 6.13 3.75 -29.39
CA ILE A 224 6.13 2.28 -29.50
C ILE A 224 5.68 1.84 -30.89
N ILE A 225 4.62 2.45 -31.45
CA ILE A 225 4.11 2.12 -32.78
C ILE A 225 5.14 2.44 -33.87
N LEU A 226 5.74 3.63 -33.84
CA LEU A 226 6.77 4.03 -34.80
C LEU A 226 8.04 3.20 -34.67
N TRP A 227 8.41 2.88 -33.43
CA TRP A 227 9.58 2.07 -33.12
C TRP A 227 9.40 0.63 -33.60
N ARG A 228 8.23 0.01 -33.35
CA ARG A 228 7.88 -1.36 -33.80
C ARG A 228 7.88 -1.51 -35.33
N LYS A 229 7.70 -0.43 -36.10
CA LYS A 229 7.83 -0.48 -37.57
C LYS A 229 9.27 -0.66 -38.05
N GLY A 230 10.28 -0.39 -37.20
CA GLY A 230 11.69 -0.38 -37.58
C GLY A 230 12.52 -1.56 -37.06
N ILE A 231 11.94 -2.46 -36.28
CA ILE A 231 12.61 -3.61 -35.63
C ILE A 231 11.70 -4.83 -35.56
N GLY A 232 12.27 -6.02 -35.36
CA GLY A 232 11.51 -7.25 -35.19
C GLY A 232 10.62 -7.21 -33.94
N GLU A 233 9.52 -7.97 -34.00
CA GLU A 233 8.49 -7.97 -32.95
C GLU A 233 9.02 -8.33 -31.57
N ASN A 234 9.94 -9.31 -31.48
CA ASN A 234 10.55 -9.72 -30.22
C ASN A 234 11.36 -8.59 -29.57
N THR A 235 12.15 -7.88 -30.38
CA THR A 235 12.95 -6.73 -29.96
C THR A 235 12.05 -5.57 -29.54
N ALA A 236 10.94 -5.36 -30.26
CA ALA A 236 9.96 -4.32 -29.97
C ALA A 236 9.22 -4.54 -28.63
N ASN A 237 8.97 -5.80 -28.25
CA ASN A 237 8.33 -6.07 -26.96
C ASN A 237 9.26 -5.74 -25.78
N PHE A 238 10.57 -6.02 -25.90
CA PHE A 238 11.54 -5.72 -24.85
C PHE A 238 11.76 -4.21 -24.62
N GLY A 239 11.93 -3.40 -25.68
CA GLY A 239 12.06 -1.95 -25.44
C GLY A 239 10.75 -1.26 -25.07
N GLY A 240 9.59 -1.83 -25.42
CA GLY A 240 8.30 -1.41 -24.88
C GLY A 240 8.23 -1.63 -23.37
N LEU A 241 8.77 -2.74 -22.87
CA LEU A 241 8.92 -3.00 -21.44
C LEU A 241 9.84 -1.98 -20.75
N LEU A 242 11.07 -1.77 -21.26
CA LEU A 242 12.01 -0.81 -20.66
C LEU A 242 11.37 0.58 -20.54
N PHE A 243 10.59 0.96 -21.54
CA PHE A 243 9.87 2.21 -21.56
C PHE A 243 8.73 2.28 -20.55
N ALA A 244 7.90 1.23 -20.45
CA ALA A 244 6.84 1.14 -19.45
C ALA A 244 7.41 1.26 -18.01
N LEU A 245 8.56 0.63 -17.75
CA LEU A 245 9.27 0.73 -16.47
C LEU A 245 9.81 2.14 -16.20
N SER A 246 10.37 2.80 -17.21
CA SER A 246 10.80 4.20 -17.10
C SER A 246 9.61 5.11 -16.78
N ILE A 247 8.48 4.97 -17.47
CA ILE A 247 7.27 5.77 -17.21
C ILE A 247 6.71 5.48 -15.82
N LEU A 248 6.64 4.21 -15.40
CA LEU A 248 6.21 3.88 -14.05
C LEU A 248 7.14 4.53 -13.01
N SER A 249 8.45 4.48 -13.20
CA SER A 249 9.41 5.16 -12.32
C SER A 249 9.14 6.67 -12.27
N LEU A 250 8.87 7.30 -13.41
CA LEU A 250 8.55 8.72 -13.51
C LEU A 250 7.25 9.07 -12.77
N LEU A 251 6.22 8.23 -12.92
CA LEU A 251 4.96 8.37 -12.20
C LEU A 251 5.19 8.22 -10.69
N ILE A 252 5.88 7.16 -10.23
CA ILE A 252 6.16 6.92 -8.80
C ILE A 252 6.98 8.06 -8.18
N SER A 253 8.00 8.56 -8.86
CA SER A 253 8.80 9.70 -8.39
C SER A 253 8.01 11.01 -8.33
N GLY A 254 7.00 11.19 -9.19
CA GLY A 254 6.07 12.31 -9.08
C GLY A 254 5.12 12.22 -7.89
N MET A 255 4.82 11.00 -7.47
CA MET A 255 3.86 10.72 -6.41
C MET A 255 4.51 10.69 -5.00
N SER A 256 5.84 10.63 -4.87
CA SER A 256 6.54 10.46 -3.58
C SER A 256 6.91 11.76 -2.83
N LEU A 257 6.35 12.91 -3.20
CA LEU A 257 6.63 14.20 -2.56
C LEU A 257 5.39 14.74 -1.83
N GLY A 258 5.02 14.08 -0.74
CA GLY A 258 4.07 14.58 0.23
C GLY A 258 4.59 14.37 1.64
N SER A 259 5.21 15.38 2.24
CA SER A 259 5.30 15.45 3.70
C SER A 259 4.01 16.10 4.18
N TYR A 260 3.08 15.28 4.63
CA TYR A 260 1.80 15.69 5.17
C TYR A 260 2.01 16.41 6.50
N GLN A 261 1.71 17.71 6.53
CA GLN A 261 1.33 18.37 7.77
C GLN A 261 -0.18 18.56 7.69
N ASN A 262 -0.91 17.67 8.38
CA ASN A 262 -2.37 17.66 8.40
C ASN A 262 -2.86 18.94 9.08
N ARG A 263 -3.36 19.91 8.30
CA ARG A 263 -3.90 21.16 8.83
C ARG A 263 -5.16 20.90 9.65
N HIS A 264 -5.88 19.82 9.34
CA HIS A 264 -7.14 19.44 9.97
C HIS A 264 -7.02 18.23 10.91
N GLN A 265 -5.81 17.84 11.36
CA GLN A 265 -5.63 16.68 12.24
C GLN A 265 -6.57 16.71 13.46
N GLN A 266 -6.67 17.87 14.13
CA GLN A 266 -7.56 18.04 15.29
C GLN A 266 -9.04 17.88 14.94
N GLU A 267 -9.48 18.28 13.75
CA GLU A 267 -10.87 18.11 13.30
C GLU A 267 -11.15 16.65 12.92
N MET A 268 -10.16 15.98 12.32
CA MET A 268 -10.23 14.56 11.99
C MET A 268 -10.28 13.69 13.25
N ASP A 269 -9.45 13.98 14.25
CA ASP A 269 -9.46 13.27 15.55
C ASP A 269 -10.81 13.41 16.25
N LYS A 270 -11.41 14.61 16.22
CA LYS A 270 -12.78 14.84 16.73
C LYS A 270 -13.83 14.02 15.99
N LEU A 271 -13.74 13.90 14.67
CA LEU A 271 -14.68 13.10 13.90
C LEU A 271 -14.58 11.61 14.23
N VAL A 272 -13.36 11.08 14.42
CA VAL A 272 -13.16 9.69 14.85
C VAL A 272 -13.78 9.44 16.23
N GLN A 273 -13.54 10.32 17.19
CA GLN A 273 -14.14 10.24 18.53
C GLN A 273 -15.68 10.28 18.47
N ASN A 274 -16.25 11.15 17.63
CA ASN A 274 -17.70 11.23 17.47
C ASN A 274 -18.30 9.96 16.84
N VAL A 275 -17.61 9.34 15.87
CA VAL A 275 -18.06 8.07 15.28
C VAL A 275 -18.05 6.95 16.33
N GLN A 276 -17.02 6.87 17.17
CA GLN A 276 -16.94 5.89 18.27
C GLN A 276 -18.10 6.06 19.26
N ALA A 277 -18.42 7.29 19.63
CA ALA A 277 -19.56 7.60 20.50
C ALA A 277 -20.91 7.22 19.86
N VAL A 278 -21.07 7.36 18.53
CA VAL A 278 -22.26 6.86 17.81
C VAL A 278 -22.34 5.33 17.83
N ASP A 279 -21.24 4.63 17.61
CA ASP A 279 -21.18 3.16 17.65
C ASP A 279 -21.52 2.62 19.06
N GLU A 280 -21.05 3.30 20.10
CA GLU A 280 -21.38 3.00 21.49
C GLU A 280 -22.88 3.18 21.79
N LEU A 281 -23.48 4.30 21.37
CA LEU A 281 -24.93 4.51 21.50
C LEU A 281 -25.73 3.44 20.74
N SER A 282 -25.24 3.00 19.58
CA SER A 282 -25.86 1.93 18.81
C SER A 282 -25.81 0.59 19.55
N GLY A 283 -24.75 0.34 20.33
CA GLY A 283 -24.61 -0.87 21.16
C GLY A 283 -25.61 -0.92 22.33
N LEU A 284 -26.17 0.22 22.74
CA LEU A 284 -27.21 0.30 23.76
C LEU A 284 -28.62 -0.03 23.22
N LEU A 285 -28.78 -0.18 21.91
CA LEU A 285 -30.05 -0.56 21.29
C LEU A 285 -30.27 -2.08 21.37
N ASP A 286 -31.48 -2.50 21.72
CA ASP A 286 -31.81 -3.94 21.79
C ASP A 286 -31.90 -4.59 20.40
N THR A 287 -32.16 -3.79 19.35
CA THR A 287 -32.13 -4.19 17.94
C THR A 287 -31.57 -3.05 17.08
N PRO A 288 -31.00 -3.33 15.88
CA PRO A 288 -30.48 -2.29 14.97
C PRO A 288 -31.52 -1.23 14.57
N GLU A 289 -32.80 -1.58 14.60
CA GLU A 289 -33.94 -0.69 14.30
C GLU A 289 -34.56 -0.08 15.56
N GLY A 290 -34.05 -0.46 16.73
CA GLY A 290 -34.54 -0.05 18.04
C GLY A 290 -34.30 1.43 18.33
N LYS A 291 -34.92 1.90 19.42
CA LYS A 291 -34.74 3.27 19.93
C LYS A 291 -34.08 3.25 21.30
N LEU A 292 -33.16 4.18 21.54
CA LEU A 292 -32.58 4.39 22.86
C LEU A 292 -33.57 5.19 23.70
N ALA A 293 -34.16 4.55 24.70
CA ALA A 293 -35.09 5.19 25.63
C ALA A 293 -34.36 6.21 26.53
N PRO A 294 -35.01 7.33 26.91
CA PRO A 294 -34.42 8.33 27.80
C PRO A 294 -33.96 7.75 29.14
N GLU A 295 -34.70 6.80 29.70
CA GLU A 295 -34.41 6.15 30.99
C GLU A 295 -33.11 5.34 30.93
N LYS A 296 -32.97 4.47 29.90
CA LYS A 296 -31.78 3.66 29.66
C LYS A 296 -30.54 4.55 29.41
N TRP A 297 -30.73 5.68 28.74
CA TRP A 297 -29.68 6.68 28.53
C TRP A 297 -29.24 7.37 29.83
N GLN A 298 -30.19 7.77 30.69
CA GLN A 298 -29.89 8.39 31.97
C GLN A 298 -29.17 7.43 32.92
N GLU A 299 -29.60 6.17 32.99
CA GLU A 299 -28.93 5.13 33.77
C GLU A 299 -27.49 4.91 33.30
N TYR A 300 -27.28 4.87 31.98
CA TYR A 300 -25.97 4.72 31.37
C TYR A 300 -25.03 5.91 31.69
N LEU A 301 -25.52 7.16 31.53
CA LEU A 301 -24.77 8.36 31.90
C LEU A 301 -24.44 8.41 33.40
N GLN A 302 -25.38 8.02 34.26
CA GLN A 302 -25.18 8.01 35.70
C GLN A 302 -24.04 7.06 36.08
N SER A 303 -23.99 5.86 35.48
CA SER A 303 -22.90 4.89 35.68
C SER A 303 -21.53 5.45 35.25
N ARG A 304 -21.46 6.09 34.08
CA ARG A 304 -20.23 6.73 33.56
C ARG A 304 -19.75 7.88 34.46
N ASN A 305 -20.65 8.75 34.92
CA ASN A 305 -20.33 9.83 35.83
C ASN A 305 -19.86 9.32 37.20
N GLN A 306 -20.43 8.22 37.69
CA GLN A 306 -19.96 7.57 38.91
C GLN A 306 -18.53 7.03 38.74
N ARG A 307 -18.23 6.38 37.61
CA ARG A 307 -16.85 5.94 37.27
C ARG A 307 -15.87 7.12 37.24
N LEU A 308 -16.25 8.24 36.62
CA LEU A 308 -15.42 9.45 36.58
C LEU A 308 -15.11 9.99 37.98
N GLY A 309 -16.10 9.96 38.88
CA GLY A 309 -15.91 10.30 40.29
C GLY A 309 -14.89 9.40 40.99
N LEU A 310 -14.95 8.09 40.76
CA LEU A 310 -14.00 7.13 41.35
C LEU A 310 -12.56 7.36 40.85
N ILE A 311 -12.37 7.64 39.55
CA ILE A 311 -11.05 7.96 39.00
C ILE A 311 -10.50 9.27 39.58
N ALA A 312 -11.34 10.28 39.77
CA ALA A 312 -10.93 11.52 40.45
C ALA A 312 -10.49 11.26 41.89
N SER A 313 -11.16 10.36 42.61
CA SER A 313 -10.76 9.96 43.95
C SER A 313 -9.46 9.12 43.97
N LEU A 314 -9.18 8.33 42.92
CA LEU A 314 -7.87 7.68 42.74
C LEU A 314 -6.75 8.71 42.53
N GLU A 315 -7.00 9.78 41.78
CA GLU A 315 -6.02 10.87 41.60
C GLU A 315 -5.69 11.53 42.94
N GLU A 316 -6.70 11.79 43.77
CA GLU A 316 -6.52 12.36 45.10
C GLU A 316 -5.75 11.40 46.03
N LEU A 317 -6.07 10.10 45.96
CA LEU A 317 -5.35 9.07 46.71
C LEU A 317 -3.87 8.99 46.29
N GLN A 318 -3.60 9.01 44.98
CA GLN A 318 -2.25 9.04 44.45
C GLN A 318 -1.48 10.28 44.94
N ALA A 319 -2.13 11.45 44.91
CA ALA A 319 -1.54 12.71 45.37
C ALA A 319 -1.16 12.67 46.86
N LYS A 320 -1.97 11.99 47.69
CA LYS A 320 -1.67 11.76 49.12
C LYS A 320 -0.50 10.79 49.32
N LEU A 321 -0.48 9.69 48.56
CA LEU A 321 0.54 8.64 48.69
C LEU A 321 1.92 9.06 48.15
N LYS A 322 1.96 9.99 47.17
CA LYS A 322 3.18 10.45 46.48
C LYS A 322 4.02 9.30 45.85
N ARG A 323 3.36 8.19 45.54
CA ARG A 323 3.89 7.02 44.83
C ARG A 323 2.80 6.44 43.92
N SER A 324 3.13 5.48 43.06
CA SER A 324 2.12 4.78 42.27
C SER A 324 1.12 4.05 43.17
N VAL A 325 -0.15 4.06 42.78
CA VAL A 325 -1.25 3.40 43.50
C VAL A 325 -1.16 1.91 43.22
N THR A 326 -1.09 1.09 44.26
CA THR A 326 -1.15 -0.37 44.12
C THR A 326 -2.60 -0.84 44.09
N ARG A 327 -2.80 -2.10 43.69
CA ARG A 327 -4.14 -2.71 43.71
C ARG A 327 -4.75 -2.70 45.11
N GLU A 328 -3.93 -2.89 46.14
CA GLU A 328 -4.35 -2.88 47.54
C GLU A 328 -4.76 -1.47 47.99
N ASP A 329 -4.01 -0.43 47.59
CA ASP A 329 -4.36 0.96 47.90
C ASP A 329 -5.74 1.34 47.31
N ALA A 330 -6.04 0.86 46.09
CA ALA A 330 -7.27 1.16 45.37
C ALA A 330 -8.46 0.27 45.75
N ALA A 331 -8.23 -0.88 46.39
CA ALA A 331 -9.26 -1.90 46.63
C ALA A 331 -10.44 -1.38 47.48
N VAL A 332 -10.14 -0.55 48.49
CA VAL A 332 -11.17 0.04 49.36
C VAL A 332 -11.98 1.11 48.61
N LEU A 333 -11.30 1.91 47.80
CA LEU A 333 -11.90 3.02 47.07
C LEU A 333 -12.79 2.54 45.92
N LEU A 334 -12.36 1.48 45.24
CA LEU A 334 -13.06 0.89 44.09
C LEU A 334 -13.95 -0.29 44.48
N ALA A 335 -14.19 -0.50 45.77
CA ALA A 335 -15.02 -1.59 46.27
C ALA A 335 -16.44 -1.51 45.68
N GLY A 336 -16.87 -2.59 45.03
CA GLY A 336 -18.18 -2.65 44.36
C GLY A 336 -18.22 -1.99 42.98
N SER A 337 -17.08 -1.58 42.43
CA SER A 337 -16.96 -1.13 41.04
C SER A 337 -16.14 -2.12 40.20
N ASP A 338 -16.45 -2.20 38.91
CA ASP A 338 -15.68 -3.02 37.96
C ASP A 338 -14.29 -2.41 37.62
N LEU A 339 -14.04 -1.15 38.01
CA LEU A 339 -12.78 -0.47 37.73
C LEU A 339 -11.56 -1.18 38.34
N LEU A 340 -11.74 -1.91 39.45
CA LEU A 340 -10.65 -2.64 40.09
C LEU A 340 -10.14 -3.84 39.26
N SER A 341 -10.98 -4.39 38.37
CA SER A 341 -10.59 -5.45 37.43
C SER A 341 -10.19 -4.90 36.06
N GLU A 342 -10.73 -3.74 35.66
CA GLU A 342 -10.40 -3.08 34.39
C GLU A 342 -9.01 -2.39 34.41
N LEU A 343 -8.60 -1.83 35.55
CA LEU A 343 -7.34 -1.07 35.66
C LEU A 343 -6.11 -1.97 35.87
N THR A 344 -5.01 -1.60 35.20
CA THR A 344 -3.71 -2.27 35.35
C THR A 344 -2.86 -1.56 36.39
N PHE A 345 -2.49 -2.27 37.46
CA PHE A 345 -1.70 -1.74 38.57
C PHE A 345 -0.22 -2.16 38.45
N PRO A 346 0.74 -1.37 38.98
CA PRO A 346 0.55 -0.11 39.72
C PRO A 346 0.29 1.10 38.83
N LEU A 347 -0.61 1.99 39.25
CA LEU A 347 -1.06 3.18 38.49
C LEU A 347 -0.23 4.42 38.83
N SER A 348 0.34 5.06 37.83
CA SER A 348 0.99 6.38 37.94
C SER A 348 -0.02 7.53 37.84
N LEU A 349 0.38 8.71 38.31
CA LEU A 349 -0.45 9.93 38.19
C LEU A 349 -0.77 10.27 36.72
N GLY A 350 0.17 10.01 35.80
CA GLY A 350 -0.03 10.26 34.38
C GLY A 350 -1.13 9.37 33.80
N GLU A 351 -1.11 8.08 34.12
CA GLU A 351 -2.13 7.12 33.67
C GLU A 351 -3.51 7.45 34.27
N ILE A 352 -3.59 7.79 35.57
CA ILE A 352 -4.87 8.17 36.21
C ILE A 352 -5.46 9.42 35.55
N ARG A 353 -4.63 10.44 35.29
CA ARG A 353 -5.08 11.67 34.62
C ARG A 353 -5.52 11.43 33.19
N GLN A 354 -4.81 10.55 32.48
CA GLN A 354 -5.16 10.19 31.11
C GLN A 354 -6.51 9.47 31.08
N GLU A 355 -6.72 8.48 31.94
CA GLU A 355 -8.01 7.77 32.04
C GLU A 355 -9.16 8.71 32.42
N ARG A 356 -8.93 9.61 33.38
CA ARG A 356 -9.92 10.63 33.75
C ARG A 356 -10.27 11.54 32.57
N HIS A 357 -9.26 11.99 31.84
CA HIS A 357 -9.44 12.87 30.69
C HIS A 357 -10.21 12.18 29.56
N ASN A 358 -9.83 10.95 29.22
CA ASN A 358 -10.51 10.13 28.22
C ASN A 358 -11.99 9.94 28.58
N LEU A 359 -12.29 9.49 29.80
CA LEU A 359 -13.66 9.23 30.24
C LEU A 359 -14.53 10.50 30.26
N ALA A 360 -13.98 11.64 30.69
CA ALA A 360 -14.70 12.90 30.68
C ALA A 360 -15.02 13.37 29.25
N GLN A 361 -14.07 13.19 28.33
CA GLN A 361 -14.25 13.54 26.93
C GLN A 361 -15.27 12.63 26.23
N ASP A 362 -15.27 11.33 26.54
CA ASP A 362 -16.27 10.38 26.04
C ASP A 362 -17.69 10.78 26.47
N ILE A 363 -17.88 11.11 27.76
CA ILE A 363 -19.19 11.58 28.28
C ILE A 363 -19.66 12.82 27.51
N GLN A 364 -18.78 13.81 27.34
CA GLN A 364 -19.10 15.04 26.62
C GLN A 364 -19.47 14.78 25.15
N ASN A 365 -18.76 13.88 24.47
CA ASN A 365 -19.05 13.51 23.08
C ASN A 365 -20.41 12.82 22.95
N LEU A 366 -20.73 11.90 23.86
CA LEU A 366 -22.02 11.20 23.86
C LEU A 366 -23.20 12.15 24.15
N GLU A 367 -23.03 13.09 25.10
CA GLU A 367 -24.02 14.13 25.38
C GLU A 367 -24.23 15.07 24.17
N GLN A 368 -23.15 15.43 23.47
CA GLN A 368 -23.23 16.23 22.26
C GLN A 368 -24.01 15.52 21.15
N ILE A 369 -23.76 14.22 20.93
CA ILE A 369 -24.45 13.42 19.91
C ILE A 369 -25.93 13.21 20.23
N THR A 370 -26.25 12.92 21.49
CA THR A 370 -27.66 12.79 21.93
C THR A 370 -28.39 14.13 21.85
N GLY A 371 -27.71 15.25 22.12
CA GLY A 371 -28.22 16.60 21.88
C GLY A 371 -28.52 16.91 20.41
N MET A 372 -27.73 16.37 19.48
CA MET A 372 -27.95 16.52 18.03
C MET A 372 -29.08 15.64 17.47
N THR A 373 -29.25 14.44 18.03
CA THR A 373 -30.18 13.43 17.52
C THR A 373 -31.56 13.47 18.18
N GLY A 374 -31.63 13.97 19.42
CA GLY A 374 -32.85 14.01 20.23
C GLY A 374 -33.20 12.63 20.81
N LEU A 375 -33.78 12.63 22.02
CA LEU A 375 -34.28 11.41 22.66
C LEU A 375 -35.79 11.23 22.37
N PRO A 376 -36.26 10.01 22.05
CA PRO A 376 -35.49 8.76 21.93
C PRO A 376 -34.72 8.65 20.61
N VAL A 377 -33.46 8.20 20.67
CA VAL A 377 -32.58 8.12 19.49
C VAL A 377 -32.92 6.87 18.68
N ALA A 378 -33.33 7.01 17.42
CA ALA A 378 -33.56 5.88 16.52
C ALA A 378 -32.24 5.31 15.96
N GLY A 379 -32.12 3.99 15.84
CA GLY A 379 -30.95 3.34 15.24
C GLY A 379 -30.68 3.81 13.79
N THR A 380 -31.73 4.10 13.03
CA THR A 380 -31.60 4.69 11.68
C THR A 380 -30.98 6.09 11.71
N ALA A 381 -31.26 6.89 12.74
CA ALA A 381 -30.67 8.22 12.91
C ALA A 381 -29.19 8.12 13.27
N LEU A 382 -28.80 7.18 14.15
CA LEU A 382 -27.40 6.89 14.46
C LEU A 382 -26.64 6.42 13.21
N HIS A 383 -27.21 5.52 12.42
CA HIS A 383 -26.59 5.06 11.18
C HIS A 383 -26.39 6.20 10.17
N MET A 384 -27.39 7.08 9.99
CA MET A 384 -27.25 8.24 9.10
C MET A 384 -26.25 9.27 9.61
N LEU A 385 -26.16 9.46 10.92
CA LEU A 385 -25.18 10.37 11.53
C LEU A 385 -23.76 9.82 11.38
N ARG A 386 -23.58 8.52 11.66
CA ARG A 386 -22.33 7.78 11.45
C ARG A 386 -21.82 7.93 10.02
N SER A 387 -22.70 7.65 9.04
CA SER A 387 -22.35 7.78 7.61
C SER A 387 -21.92 9.20 7.26
N ARG A 388 -22.62 10.23 7.74
CA ARG A 388 -22.27 11.63 7.49
C ARG A 388 -20.94 12.03 8.13
N MET A 389 -20.65 11.56 9.33
CA MET A 389 -19.38 11.83 10.00
C MET A 389 -18.20 11.18 9.27
N ILE A 390 -18.37 9.94 8.81
CA ILE A 390 -17.39 9.24 7.97
C ILE A 390 -17.17 10.01 6.66
N ASP A 391 -18.24 10.44 5.99
CA ASP A 391 -18.14 11.24 4.76
C ASP A 391 -17.40 12.57 4.98
N ASN A 392 -17.66 13.27 6.09
CA ASN A 392 -16.96 14.50 6.45
C ASN A 392 -15.49 14.25 6.77
N TYR A 393 -15.16 13.16 7.46
CA TYR A 393 -13.79 12.75 7.73
C TYR A 393 -13.04 12.49 6.42
N ASN A 394 -13.64 11.72 5.50
CA ASN A 394 -13.04 11.43 4.21
C ASN A 394 -12.82 12.70 3.37
N ARG A 395 -13.75 13.66 3.43
CA ARG A 395 -13.61 14.96 2.74
C ARG A 395 -12.48 15.81 3.32
N LEU A 396 -12.35 15.89 4.65
CA LEU A 396 -11.25 16.62 5.29
C LEU A 396 -9.90 15.94 5.03
N SER A 397 -9.86 14.61 5.13
CA SER A 397 -8.70 13.80 4.75
C SER A 397 -8.31 14.07 3.30
N ALA A 398 -9.26 14.02 2.36
CA ALA A 398 -9.03 14.34 0.94
C ALA A 398 -8.52 15.77 0.71
N ALA A 399 -9.01 16.75 1.47
CA ALA A 399 -8.59 18.13 1.38
C ALA A 399 -7.15 18.35 1.89
N ASP A 400 -6.75 17.65 2.95
CA ASP A 400 -5.36 17.63 3.45
C ASP A 400 -4.42 16.78 2.57
N LEU A 401 -4.96 15.85 1.77
CA LEU A 401 -4.23 15.03 0.78
C LEU A 401 -3.87 15.74 -0.52
N LEU A 402 -4.46 16.90 -0.80
CA LEU A 402 -4.10 17.68 -1.99
C LEU A 402 -2.98 18.68 -1.66
N PRO A 403 -1.79 18.56 -2.29
CA PRO A 403 -0.67 19.45 -2.02
C PRO A 403 -0.99 20.90 -2.40
N GLN A 404 -0.87 21.81 -1.44
CA GLN A 404 -0.46 23.19 -1.72
C GLN A 404 0.83 23.47 -0.95
N GLU A 405 1.93 23.68 -1.66
CA GLU A 405 3.01 24.65 -1.38
C GLU A 405 4.09 24.50 -2.48
N SER A 406 4.49 25.62 -3.07
CA SER A 406 5.42 25.77 -4.20
C SER A 406 6.88 25.56 -3.78
N GLY A 407 7.67 24.85 -4.61
CA GLY A 407 9.14 24.77 -4.46
C GLY A 407 9.77 23.38 -4.65
N ARG A 408 8.98 22.30 -4.63
CA ARG A 408 9.46 20.91 -4.83
C ARG A 408 9.36 20.40 -6.28
N GLU A 409 8.81 21.22 -7.16
CA GLU A 409 8.52 20.89 -8.57
C GLU A 409 9.80 20.89 -9.45
N GLY A 410 10.88 21.54 -9.02
CA GLY A 410 12.21 21.46 -9.65
C GLY A 410 12.94 20.15 -9.34
N ALA A 411 12.69 19.55 -8.18
CA ALA A 411 13.21 18.24 -7.82
C ALA A 411 12.53 17.13 -8.64
N PHE A 412 11.23 17.25 -8.92
CA PHE A 412 10.47 16.38 -9.81
C PHE A 412 11.10 16.27 -11.21
N LEU A 413 11.37 17.41 -11.87
CA LEU A 413 12.06 17.44 -13.17
C LEU A 413 13.51 16.92 -13.09
N GLY A 414 14.20 17.20 -11.98
CA GLY A 414 15.51 16.64 -11.68
C GLY A 414 15.48 15.12 -11.61
N TYR A 415 14.57 14.51 -10.85
CA TYR A 415 14.43 13.07 -10.70
C TYR A 415 13.96 12.39 -12.00
N MET A 416 13.08 13.03 -12.76
CA MET A 416 12.62 12.49 -14.05
C MET A 416 13.76 12.30 -15.05
N VAL A 417 14.68 13.27 -15.14
CA VAL A 417 15.80 13.22 -16.09
C VAL A 417 17.01 12.47 -15.52
N LEU A 418 17.30 12.61 -14.22
CA LEU A 418 18.43 11.95 -13.54
C LEU A 418 18.25 10.44 -13.32
N PHE A 419 17.02 9.93 -13.25
CA PHE A 419 16.78 8.51 -12.97
C PHE A 419 16.27 7.72 -14.17
N ALA A 420 15.28 8.19 -14.92
CA ALA A 420 14.66 7.34 -15.95
C ALA A 420 15.61 7.01 -17.12
N VAL A 421 16.44 7.97 -17.56
CA VAL A 421 17.40 7.77 -18.65
C VAL A 421 18.59 6.92 -18.20
N PRO A 422 19.27 7.22 -17.07
CA PRO A 422 20.32 6.33 -16.54
C PRO A 422 19.79 4.94 -16.17
N LEU A 423 18.58 4.83 -15.59
CA LEU A 423 17.95 3.54 -15.29
C LEU A 423 17.66 2.75 -16.56
N PHE A 424 17.11 3.38 -17.59
CA PHE A 424 16.90 2.72 -18.89
C PHE A 424 18.22 2.19 -19.47
N ILE A 425 19.28 3.02 -19.44
CA ILE A 425 20.61 2.65 -19.91
C ILE A 425 21.17 1.47 -19.09
N ILE A 426 21.12 1.57 -17.76
CA ILE A 426 21.58 0.53 -16.83
C ILE A 426 20.82 -0.78 -17.08
N LEU A 427 19.49 -0.75 -17.11
CA LEU A 427 18.65 -1.92 -17.34
C LEU A 427 18.90 -2.53 -18.72
N TYR A 428 19.10 -1.72 -19.77
CA TYR A 428 19.45 -2.19 -21.11
C TYR A 428 20.79 -2.94 -21.13
N TYR A 429 21.86 -2.34 -20.58
CA TYR A 429 23.18 -2.96 -20.58
C TYR A 429 23.24 -4.18 -19.67
N LEU A 430 22.56 -4.13 -18.53
CA LEU A 430 22.43 -5.26 -17.62
C LEU A 430 21.70 -6.43 -18.28
N ALA A 431 20.53 -6.18 -18.87
CA ALA A 431 19.73 -7.19 -19.57
C ALA A 431 20.52 -7.89 -20.69
N ARG A 432 21.33 -7.13 -21.44
CA ARG A 432 22.21 -7.69 -22.47
C ARG A 432 23.33 -8.56 -21.87
N ALA A 433 23.96 -8.10 -20.79
CA ALA A 433 25.09 -8.79 -20.16
C ALA A 433 24.67 -10.14 -19.54
N VAL A 434 23.42 -10.24 -19.08
CA VAL A 434 22.92 -11.42 -18.36
C VAL A 434 22.11 -12.39 -19.21
N GLN A 435 21.87 -12.10 -20.50
CA GLN A 435 21.00 -12.91 -21.38
C GLN A 435 21.36 -14.41 -21.36
N GLY A 436 22.65 -14.74 -21.38
CA GLY A 436 23.14 -16.12 -21.37
C GLY A 436 22.90 -16.88 -20.05
N LYS A 437 22.49 -16.19 -18.98
CA LYS A 437 22.22 -16.75 -17.65
C LYS A 437 20.71 -16.89 -17.38
N ILE A 438 19.86 -16.45 -18.31
CA ILE A 438 18.41 -16.50 -18.15
C ILE A 438 17.91 -17.93 -18.42
N PRO A 439 17.01 -18.50 -17.59
CA PRO A 439 16.39 -19.81 -17.82
C PRO A 439 15.68 -19.93 -19.17
N GLU A 440 15.41 -21.16 -19.63
CA GLU A 440 14.71 -21.40 -20.91
C GLU A 440 13.35 -20.71 -21.00
N LEU A 441 12.99 -20.25 -22.21
CA LEU A 441 11.76 -19.49 -22.47
C LEU A 441 10.51 -20.24 -21.99
N GLU A 442 10.47 -21.56 -22.21
CA GLU A 442 9.39 -22.43 -21.74
C GLU A 442 9.28 -22.47 -20.21
N THR A 443 10.43 -22.46 -19.51
CA THR A 443 10.45 -22.45 -18.04
C THR A 443 9.86 -21.15 -17.51
N LEU A 444 10.21 -20.01 -18.14
CA LEU A 444 9.70 -18.70 -17.76
C LEU A 444 8.21 -18.54 -18.05
N ASP A 445 7.75 -18.97 -19.23
CA ASP A 445 6.32 -18.95 -19.60
C ASP A 445 5.49 -19.84 -18.66
N THR A 446 5.99 -21.05 -18.35
CA THR A 446 5.35 -21.98 -17.40
C THR A 446 5.32 -21.42 -15.99
N LEU A 447 6.41 -20.79 -15.55
CA LEU A 447 6.48 -20.16 -14.23
C LEU A 447 5.43 -19.06 -14.12
N ALA A 448 5.39 -18.12 -15.07
CA ALA A 448 4.42 -17.03 -15.11
C ALA A 448 2.98 -17.56 -15.11
N TYR A 449 2.69 -18.55 -15.96
CA TYR A 449 1.34 -19.12 -16.03
C TYR A 449 0.91 -19.78 -14.71
N ARG A 450 1.78 -20.59 -14.09
CA ARG A 450 1.47 -21.27 -12.82
C ARG A 450 1.27 -20.28 -11.69
N THR A 451 2.08 -19.23 -11.62
CA THR A 451 1.98 -18.23 -10.55
C THR A 451 0.75 -17.35 -10.72
N VAL A 452 0.41 -16.94 -11.95
CA VAL A 452 -0.87 -16.25 -12.21
C VAL A 452 -2.07 -17.15 -11.91
N SER A 453 -2.02 -18.43 -12.31
CA SER A 453 -3.11 -19.38 -12.06
C SER A 453 -3.34 -19.62 -10.57
N LEU A 454 -2.29 -19.57 -9.75
CA LEU A 454 -2.39 -19.64 -8.29
C LEU A 454 -2.87 -18.32 -7.68
N GLY A 455 -2.30 -17.19 -8.12
CA GLY A 455 -2.58 -15.87 -7.57
C GLY A 455 -3.98 -15.37 -7.89
N PHE A 456 -4.52 -15.69 -9.08
CA PHE A 456 -5.78 -15.13 -9.55
C PHE A 456 -6.99 -15.53 -8.69
N PRO A 457 -7.23 -16.82 -8.33
CA PRO A 457 -8.31 -17.18 -7.41
C PRO A 457 -8.16 -16.52 -6.03
N ILE A 458 -6.93 -16.47 -5.50
CA ILE A 458 -6.63 -15.86 -4.20
C ILE A 458 -6.94 -14.36 -4.23
N PHE A 459 -6.49 -13.65 -5.26
CA PHE A 459 -6.77 -12.24 -5.47
C PHE A 459 -8.27 -11.98 -5.73
N THR A 460 -8.95 -12.86 -6.45
CA THR A 460 -10.41 -12.74 -6.69
C THR A 460 -11.16 -12.79 -5.36
N PHE A 461 -10.84 -13.77 -4.51
CA PHE A 461 -11.50 -13.88 -3.21
C PHE A 461 -11.08 -12.74 -2.27
N GLY A 462 -9.80 -12.38 -2.25
CA GLY A 462 -9.27 -11.27 -1.45
C GLY A 462 -9.81 -9.93 -1.90
N ALA A 463 -9.39 -9.45 -3.06
CA ALA A 463 -9.63 -8.08 -3.50
C ALA A 463 -11.09 -7.81 -3.89
N LEU A 464 -11.76 -8.76 -4.55
CA LEU A 464 -13.08 -8.52 -5.13
C LEU A 464 -14.21 -8.99 -4.20
N ILE A 465 -14.16 -10.24 -3.74
CA ILE A 465 -15.25 -10.80 -2.93
C ILE A 465 -15.20 -10.26 -1.50
N SER A 466 -14.13 -10.56 -0.76
CA SER A 466 -14.01 -10.10 0.62
C SER A 466 -13.78 -8.59 0.73
N GLY A 467 -13.20 -7.96 -0.30
CA GLY A 467 -13.15 -6.49 -0.42
C GLY A 467 -14.53 -5.86 -0.54
N ALA A 468 -15.41 -6.38 -1.39
CA ALA A 468 -16.79 -5.89 -1.50
C ALA A 468 -17.61 -6.12 -0.22
N ILE A 469 -17.41 -7.26 0.45
CA ILE A 469 -18.04 -7.53 1.76
C ILE A 469 -17.55 -6.50 2.79
N TRP A 470 -16.23 -6.31 2.89
CA TRP A 470 -15.65 -5.31 3.78
C TRP A 470 -16.19 -3.90 3.47
N ALA A 471 -16.27 -3.53 2.19
CA ALA A 471 -16.80 -2.24 1.76
C ALA A 471 -18.26 -2.05 2.21
N HIS A 472 -19.09 -3.09 2.14
CA HIS A 472 -20.45 -3.01 2.64
C HIS A 472 -20.50 -2.77 4.16
N TYR A 473 -19.65 -3.43 4.93
CA TYR A 473 -19.53 -3.20 6.38
C TYR A 473 -18.96 -1.80 6.73
N ALA A 474 -18.02 -1.29 5.93
CA ALA A 474 -17.36 -0.01 6.18
C ALA A 474 -18.23 1.18 5.77
N TRP A 475 -18.84 1.13 4.57
CA TRP A 475 -19.47 2.25 3.88
C TRP A 475 -20.96 2.07 3.60
N GLY A 476 -21.53 0.90 3.93
CA GLY A 476 -22.91 0.54 3.59
C GLY A 476 -23.12 0.18 2.11
N LYS A 477 -22.06 0.15 1.29
CA LYS A 477 -22.11 -0.13 -0.15
C LYS A 477 -21.11 -1.21 -0.53
N TRP A 478 -21.51 -2.12 -1.41
CA TRP A 478 -20.66 -3.23 -1.89
C TRP A 478 -19.53 -2.76 -2.81
N TRP A 479 -19.71 -1.60 -3.45
CA TRP A 479 -18.78 -1.06 -4.44
C TRP A 479 -18.98 0.45 -4.56
N SER A 480 -17.91 1.17 -4.82
CA SER A 480 -17.87 2.62 -4.99
C SER A 480 -16.93 3.00 -6.14
N ASN A 481 -16.98 4.24 -6.63
CA ASN A 481 -16.06 4.73 -7.67
C ASN A 481 -14.68 5.11 -7.09
N ASP A 482 -14.22 4.36 -6.10
CA ASP A 482 -12.95 4.59 -5.43
C ASP A 482 -11.76 4.13 -6.30
N PRO A 483 -10.65 4.90 -6.37
CA PRO A 483 -9.48 4.53 -7.17
C PRO A 483 -8.89 3.16 -6.83
N LYS A 484 -8.93 2.71 -5.57
CA LYS A 484 -8.40 1.41 -5.15
C LYS A 484 -9.31 0.28 -5.62
N GLU A 485 -10.63 0.45 -5.50
CA GLU A 485 -11.64 -0.49 -6.00
C GLU A 485 -11.60 -0.60 -7.53
N MET A 486 -11.60 0.53 -8.25
CA MET A 486 -11.46 0.52 -9.72
C MET A 486 -10.14 -0.12 -10.14
N GLY A 487 -9.04 0.22 -9.45
CA GLY A 487 -7.73 -0.32 -9.73
C GLY A 487 -7.66 -1.84 -9.54
N SER A 488 -8.27 -2.38 -8.47
CA SER A 488 -8.31 -3.83 -8.23
C SER A 488 -9.14 -4.55 -9.29
N LEU A 489 -10.22 -3.95 -9.79
CA LEU A 489 -11.01 -4.48 -10.90
C LEU A 489 -10.21 -4.49 -12.22
N ILE A 490 -9.45 -3.43 -12.51
CA ILE A 490 -8.58 -3.38 -13.70
C ILE A 490 -7.51 -4.47 -13.65
N VAL A 491 -6.88 -4.67 -12.49
CA VAL A 491 -5.91 -5.76 -12.25
C VAL A 491 -6.57 -7.11 -12.48
N TRP A 492 -7.73 -7.33 -11.89
CA TRP A 492 -8.49 -8.56 -12.03
C TRP A 492 -8.87 -8.85 -13.48
N LEU A 493 -9.43 -7.87 -14.20
CA LEU A 493 -9.77 -8.01 -15.62
C LEU A 493 -8.53 -8.31 -16.46
N THR A 494 -7.40 -7.68 -16.16
CA THR A 494 -6.14 -7.93 -16.90
C THR A 494 -5.69 -9.38 -16.75
N PHE A 495 -5.69 -9.91 -15.52
CA PHE A 495 -5.29 -11.31 -15.28
C PHE A 495 -6.36 -12.34 -15.69
N LEU A 496 -7.64 -11.95 -15.68
CA LEU A 496 -8.71 -12.76 -16.27
C LEU A 496 -8.51 -12.88 -17.78
N ILE A 497 -8.27 -11.76 -18.49
CA ILE A 497 -7.98 -11.76 -19.92
C ILE A 497 -6.72 -12.58 -20.21
N TYR A 498 -5.67 -12.45 -19.40
CA TYR A 498 -4.49 -13.29 -19.49
C TYR A 498 -4.86 -14.77 -19.44
N LEU A 499 -5.53 -15.25 -18.38
CA LEU A 499 -5.86 -16.66 -18.23
C LEU A 499 -6.85 -17.16 -19.29
N HIS A 500 -7.83 -16.34 -19.64
CA HIS A 500 -8.80 -16.67 -20.69
C HIS A 500 -8.12 -16.79 -22.05
N ALA A 501 -7.21 -15.88 -22.39
CA ALA A 501 -6.46 -15.95 -23.63
C ALA A 501 -5.45 -17.11 -23.66
N ARG A 502 -4.86 -17.48 -22.51
CA ARG A 502 -4.06 -18.71 -22.35
C ARG A 502 -4.88 -19.95 -22.66
N TYR A 503 -6.13 -20.00 -22.19
CA TYR A 503 -7.01 -21.16 -22.38
C TYR A 503 -7.59 -21.24 -23.80
N VAL A 504 -8.21 -20.16 -24.29
CA VAL A 504 -8.97 -20.16 -25.56
C VAL A 504 -8.07 -19.98 -26.77
N ARG A 505 -7.19 -18.97 -26.72
CA ARG A 505 -6.34 -18.58 -27.87
C ARG A 505 -4.94 -19.20 -27.80
N ARG A 506 -4.70 -20.07 -26.82
CA ARG A 506 -3.39 -20.66 -26.53
C ARG A 506 -2.26 -19.62 -26.52
N TRP A 507 -2.54 -18.43 -25.98
CA TRP A 507 -1.53 -17.38 -25.86
C TRP A 507 -0.28 -17.94 -25.18
N SER A 508 0.89 -17.63 -25.72
CA SER A 508 2.16 -18.01 -25.11
C SER A 508 3.25 -17.03 -25.52
N GLY A 509 4.33 -17.05 -24.75
CA GLY A 509 5.50 -16.24 -25.00
C GLY A 509 5.26 -14.75 -24.87
N ASN A 510 5.61 -13.96 -25.88
CA ASN A 510 5.63 -12.50 -25.79
C ASN A 510 4.32 -11.87 -25.32
N GLN A 511 3.18 -12.32 -25.87
CA GLN A 511 1.87 -11.74 -25.55
C GLN A 511 1.49 -12.01 -24.09
N ALA A 512 1.76 -13.24 -23.62
CA ALA A 512 1.55 -13.62 -22.22
C ALA A 512 2.50 -12.84 -21.29
N ALA A 513 3.79 -12.73 -21.65
CA ALA A 513 4.78 -11.99 -20.88
C ALA A 513 4.40 -10.52 -20.71
N VAL A 514 4.00 -9.84 -21.81
CA VAL A 514 3.56 -8.44 -21.77
C VAL A 514 2.31 -8.27 -20.90
N ALA A 515 1.32 -9.16 -21.02
CA ALA A 515 0.11 -9.10 -20.20
C ALA A 515 0.40 -9.30 -18.70
N ALA A 516 1.30 -10.22 -18.34
CA ALA A 516 1.74 -10.40 -16.95
C ALA A 516 2.47 -9.16 -16.41
N ILE A 517 3.29 -8.51 -17.25
CA ILE A 517 3.97 -7.26 -16.90
C ILE A 517 2.94 -6.16 -16.63
N LEU A 518 2.04 -5.90 -17.59
CA LEU A 518 1.03 -4.85 -17.49
C LEU A 518 0.10 -5.05 -16.29
N GLY A 519 -0.34 -6.29 -16.03
CA GLY A 519 -1.19 -6.60 -14.89
C GLY A 519 -0.56 -6.22 -13.55
N PHE A 520 0.74 -6.51 -13.36
CA PHE A 520 1.45 -6.11 -12.14
C PHE A 520 1.72 -4.60 -12.08
N LEU A 521 2.02 -3.96 -13.21
CA LEU A 521 2.15 -2.50 -13.26
C LEU A 521 0.84 -1.81 -12.86
N PHE A 522 -0.32 -2.32 -13.29
CA PHE A 522 -1.62 -1.84 -12.83
C PHE A 522 -1.86 -2.10 -11.34
N ALA A 523 -1.37 -3.21 -10.78
CA ALA A 523 -1.45 -3.47 -9.35
C ALA A 523 -0.65 -2.44 -8.53
N MET A 524 0.56 -2.10 -8.98
CA MET A 524 1.36 -1.05 -8.37
C MET A 524 0.72 0.33 -8.53
N LEU A 525 0.17 0.65 -9.70
CA LEU A 525 -0.56 1.90 -9.93
C LEU A 525 -1.83 1.99 -9.08
N SER A 526 -2.55 0.89 -8.84
CA SER A 526 -3.70 0.85 -7.92
C SER A 526 -3.27 1.16 -6.48
N PHE A 527 -2.13 0.61 -6.04
CA PHE A 527 -1.59 0.91 -4.72
C PHE A 527 -1.20 2.38 -4.55
N VAL A 528 -0.45 2.95 -5.50
CA VAL A 528 0.01 4.35 -5.39
C VAL A 528 -1.10 5.35 -5.74
N GLY A 529 -1.98 5.02 -6.69
CA GLY A 529 -3.09 5.88 -7.11
C GLY A 529 -4.05 6.20 -5.98
N ASN A 530 -4.23 5.28 -5.01
CA ASN A 530 -5.00 5.54 -3.80
C ASN A 530 -4.43 6.70 -2.95
N SER A 531 -3.10 6.81 -2.83
CA SER A 531 -2.43 7.88 -2.08
C SER A 531 -2.48 9.25 -2.80
N VAL A 532 -2.91 9.28 -4.07
CA VAL A 532 -2.79 10.46 -4.95
C VAL A 532 -4.14 10.97 -5.44
N LEU A 533 -5.09 10.07 -5.70
CA LEU A 533 -6.40 10.39 -6.28
C LEU A 533 -7.49 10.58 -5.20
N SER A 534 -7.11 10.71 -3.93
CA SER A 534 -7.99 10.91 -2.77
C SER A 534 -9.19 9.94 -2.77
N GLY A 535 -8.95 8.69 -2.36
CA GLY A 535 -9.95 7.65 -2.24
C GLY A 535 -10.48 7.43 -0.83
N LEU A 536 -11.60 6.73 -0.71
CA LEU A 536 -12.08 6.08 0.52
C LEU A 536 -11.02 5.16 1.14
N HIS A 537 -10.02 4.72 0.38
CA HIS A 537 -8.92 3.92 0.90
C HIS A 537 -7.68 4.72 1.30
N ALA A 538 -7.71 6.07 1.27
CA ALA A 538 -6.54 6.94 1.49
C ALA A 538 -6.05 7.02 2.96
N TYR A 539 -6.33 6.01 3.77
CA TYR A 539 -5.86 5.86 5.15
C TYR A 539 -4.42 5.33 5.14
N GLY A 540 -3.47 6.24 4.88
CA GLY A 540 -2.04 5.97 4.76
C GLY A 540 -1.27 6.24 6.04
#